data_AF-A0A2M7MGR3-F1
#
_entry.id   AF-A0A2M7MGR3-F1
#
_cell.length_a   1.000
_cell.length_b   1.000
_cell.length_c   1.000
_cell.angle_alpha   90.00
_cell.angle_beta   90.00
_cell.angle_gamma   90.00
#
_symmetry.space_group_name_H-M   'P 1'
#
loop_
_entity.id
_entity.type
_entity.pdbx_description
1 polymer ?
#
loop_
_entity_poly.entity_id
_entity_poly.type
_entity_poly.pdbx_seq_one_letter_code
_entity_poly.pdbx_strand_id
1 'polypeptide(L)'
;TGIAIVAVIGFLVMAGLYWQGKNPSNTANLSDQIDNDQEQDINQPAPTPSKTEIAITDSDHIRGNKNASVNIIEFSDFQCPYCSVFHETMKLVRENYPNDVK
;
A
#
# COMPACT_ATOMS: atom_id res chain seq x y z
N THR A 1 -0.97 -54.21 -18.67
CA THR A 1 -0.96 -53.09 -19.63
C THR A 1 -1.52 -51.79 -19.07
N GLY A 2 -2.44 -51.81 -18.09
CA GLY A 2 -3.03 -50.58 -17.52
C GLY A 2 -2.06 -49.60 -16.84
N ILE A 3 -1.06 -50.08 -16.11
CA ILE A 3 -0.08 -49.22 -15.41
C ILE A 3 0.75 -48.40 -16.42
N ALA A 4 1.09 -48.99 -17.57
CA ALA A 4 1.81 -48.28 -18.64
C ALA A 4 0.97 -47.15 -19.25
N ILE A 5 -0.35 -47.35 -19.37
CA ILE A 5 -1.26 -46.33 -19.91
C ILE A 5 -1.40 -45.15 -18.92
N VAL A 6 -1.54 -45.44 -17.63
CA VAL A 6 -1.62 -44.40 -16.59
C VAL A 6 -0.32 -43.60 -16.48
N ALA A 7 0.84 -44.26 -16.60
CA ALA A 7 2.14 -43.58 -16.58
C ALA A 7 2.34 -42.68 -17.80
N VAL A 8 1.94 -43.12 -19.00
CA VAL A 8 2.06 -42.32 -20.23
C VAL A 8 1.11 -41.11 -20.21
N ILE A 9 -0.13 -41.30 -19.76
CA ILE A 9 -1.09 -40.19 -19.62
C ILE A 9 -0.60 -39.19 -18.56
N GLY A 10 -0.14 -39.67 -17.41
CA GLY A 10 0.40 -38.82 -16.34
C GLY A 10 1.62 -38.00 -16.80
N PHE A 11 2.53 -38.61 -17.55
CA PHE A 11 3.71 -37.93 -18.09
C PHE A 11 3.32 -36.85 -19.12
N LEU A 12 2.35 -37.11 -19.99
CA LEU A 12 1.87 -36.13 -20.98
C LEU A 12 1.15 -34.94 -20.32
N VAL A 13 0.35 -35.18 -19.29
CA VAL A 13 -0.33 -34.11 -18.53
C VAL A 13 0.70 -33.25 -17.76
N MET A 14 1.66 -33.88 -17.09
CA MET A 14 2.72 -33.15 -16.38
C MET A 14 3.61 -32.36 -17.35
N ALA A 15 3.99 -32.93 -18.49
CA ALA A 15 4.77 -32.23 -19.52
C ALA A 15 3.99 -31.05 -20.13
N GLY A 16 2.68 -31.19 -20.37
CA GLY A 16 1.82 -30.12 -20.88
C GLY A 16 1.70 -28.95 -19.90
N LEU A 17 1.52 -29.22 -18.61
CA LEU A 17 1.49 -28.18 -17.57
C LEU A 17 2.85 -27.50 -17.39
N TYR A 18 3.94 -28.27 -17.52
CA TYR A 18 5.30 -27.72 -17.45
C TYR A 18 5.64 -26.81 -18.64
N TRP A 19 5.03 -27.04 -19.82
CA TRP A 19 5.15 -26.15 -20.97
C TRP A 19 4.25 -24.92 -20.90
N GLN A 20 3.09 -24.99 -20.23
CA GLN A 20 2.23 -23.81 -19.99
C GLN A 20 2.79 -22.85 -18.92
N GLY A 21 3.72 -23.30 -18.07
CA GLY A 21 4.47 -22.45 -17.12
C GLY A 21 5.51 -21.52 -17.77
N LYS A 22 5.74 -21.62 -19.08
CA LYS A 22 6.67 -20.77 -19.84
C LYS A 22 6.03 -20.28 -21.15
N ASN A 23 4.80 -19.76 -21.06
CA ASN A 23 4.21 -18.90 -22.10
C ASN A 23 4.44 -17.43 -21.72
N PRO A 24 5.48 -16.76 -22.24
CA PRO A 24 5.63 -15.32 -22.09
C PRO A 24 4.69 -14.62 -23.08
N SER A 25 3.39 -14.56 -22.76
CA SER A 25 2.51 -13.56 -23.40
C SER A 25 2.68 -12.23 -22.67
N ASN A 26 3.87 -11.63 -22.85
CA ASN A 26 4.19 -10.26 -22.46
C ASN A 26 5.05 -9.62 -23.56
N THR A 27 4.44 -9.38 -24.73
CA THR A 27 4.61 -8.10 -25.41
C THR A 27 3.49 -7.22 -24.84
N ALA A 28 3.63 -6.64 -23.64
CA ALA A 28 4.48 -5.46 -23.41
C ALA A 28 4.41 -4.50 -24.60
N ASN A 29 3.24 -3.86 -24.76
CA ASN A 29 3.20 -2.50 -25.30
C ASN A 29 3.93 -1.60 -24.29
N LEU A 30 5.26 -1.62 -24.37
CA LEU A 30 6.17 -0.70 -23.70
C LEU A 30 6.84 0.13 -24.80
N SER A 31 6.03 0.82 -25.60
CA SER A 31 6.51 1.82 -26.58
C SER A 31 5.54 2.99 -26.79
N ASP A 32 4.48 3.12 -25.98
CA ASP A 32 3.51 4.22 -26.12
C ASP A 32 3.50 5.18 -24.92
N GLN A 33 4.43 5.06 -23.97
CA GLN A 33 4.41 5.96 -22.81
C GLN A 33 5.77 6.27 -22.18
N ILE A 34 6.83 6.32 -22.99
CA ILE A 34 8.07 7.04 -22.66
C ILE A 34 8.45 7.86 -23.90
N ASP A 35 7.60 8.80 -24.26
CA ASP A 35 7.94 10.02 -25.02
C ASP A 35 6.82 11.02 -24.77
N ASN A 36 6.63 11.31 -23.49
CA ASN A 36 5.95 12.51 -23.06
C ASN A 36 6.85 13.09 -21.98
N ASP A 37 7.97 13.68 -22.44
CA ASP A 37 8.49 14.87 -21.81
C ASP A 37 7.31 15.82 -21.68
N GLN A 38 6.64 15.73 -20.53
CA GLN A 38 5.71 16.72 -20.05
C GLN A 38 6.54 17.98 -19.85
N GLU A 39 6.65 18.76 -20.91
CA GLU A 39 6.75 20.19 -20.79
C GLU A 39 5.57 20.60 -19.90
N GLN A 40 5.87 20.88 -18.64
CA GLN A 40 4.89 21.41 -17.70
C GLN A 40 4.39 22.70 -18.31
N ASP A 41 3.14 22.68 -18.79
CA ASP A 41 2.41 23.89 -19.09
C ASP A 41 2.28 24.67 -17.77
N ILE A 42 3.09 25.73 -17.64
CA ILE A 42 3.18 26.62 -16.48
C ILE A 42 1.86 27.40 -16.27
N ASN A 43 0.82 27.15 -17.09
CA ASN A 43 -0.46 27.85 -17.05
C ASN A 43 -1.65 27.05 -16.50
N GLN A 44 -1.48 25.82 -16.00
CA GLN A 44 -2.55 25.17 -15.23
C GLN A 44 -2.59 25.73 -13.80
N PRO A 45 -3.69 26.38 -13.35
CA PRO A 45 -3.84 26.75 -11.95
C PRO A 45 -3.61 25.50 -11.09
N ALA A 46 -2.68 25.59 -10.14
CA ALA A 46 -2.35 24.49 -9.24
C ALA A 46 -3.65 23.84 -8.74
N PRO A 47 -3.79 22.50 -8.78
CA PRO A 47 -4.99 21.85 -8.28
C PRO A 47 -5.19 22.32 -6.84
N THR A 48 -6.31 23.01 -6.60
CA THR A 48 -6.69 23.44 -5.25
C THR A 48 -6.63 22.19 -4.37
N PRO A 49 -5.80 22.16 -3.32
CA PRO A 49 -5.73 21.00 -2.46
C PRO A 49 -7.12 20.73 -1.92
N SER A 50 -7.74 19.64 -2.36
CA SER A 50 -9.00 19.18 -1.82
C SER A 50 -8.73 18.85 -0.37
N LYS A 51 -9.23 19.69 0.55
CA LYS A 51 -9.10 19.45 1.97
C LYS A 51 -9.95 18.24 2.32
N THR A 52 -9.33 17.08 2.43
CA THR A 52 -9.97 15.91 3.00
C THR A 52 -10.10 16.11 4.50
N GLU A 53 -11.34 16.31 4.97
CA GLU A 53 -11.64 16.37 6.39
C GLU A 53 -11.77 14.95 6.93
N ILE A 54 -10.90 14.58 7.87
CA ILE A 54 -10.99 13.32 8.60
C ILE A 54 -11.82 13.61 9.85
N ALA A 55 -13.06 13.10 9.88
CA ALA A 55 -13.93 13.23 11.05
C ALA A 55 -13.44 12.31 12.18
N ILE A 56 -13.28 12.86 13.38
CA ILE A 56 -12.97 12.09 14.59
C ILE A 56 -14.27 11.90 15.37
N THR A 57 -14.58 10.65 15.71
CA THR A 57 -15.80 10.24 16.43
C THR A 57 -15.45 9.69 17.82
N ASP A 58 -16.42 9.66 18.72
CA ASP A 58 -16.21 9.06 20.06
C ASP A 58 -15.99 7.54 20.03
N SER A 59 -16.29 6.88 18.90
CA SER A 59 -15.97 5.47 18.67
C SER A 59 -14.52 5.21 18.29
N ASP A 60 -13.74 6.24 17.94
CA ASP A 60 -12.34 6.09 17.56
C ASP A 60 -11.45 5.86 18.78
N HIS A 61 -10.33 5.16 18.57
CA HIS A 61 -9.33 4.96 19.61
C HIS A 61 -8.49 6.22 19.81
N ILE A 62 -8.92 7.07 20.74
CA ILE A 62 -8.25 8.33 21.08
C ILE A 62 -7.34 8.14 22.30
N ARG A 63 -6.13 8.72 22.26
CA ARG A 63 -5.16 8.68 23.36
C ARG A 63 -4.72 10.10 23.73
N GLY A 64 -4.87 10.48 24.99
CA GLY A 64 -4.48 11.80 25.49
C GLY A 64 -5.66 12.54 26.08
N ASN A 65 -5.55 13.86 26.18
CA ASN A 65 -6.61 14.69 26.75
C ASN A 65 -7.70 14.91 25.70
N LYS A 66 -8.94 14.46 25.95
CA LYS A 66 -10.08 14.67 25.02
C LYS A 66 -10.35 16.14 24.68
N ASN A 67 -9.93 17.06 25.53
CA ASN A 67 -10.07 18.51 25.34
C ASN A 67 -8.81 19.16 24.74
N ALA A 68 -7.81 18.39 24.34
CA ALA A 68 -6.62 18.89 23.66
C ALA A 68 -6.98 19.66 22.39
N SER A 69 -6.21 20.72 22.13
CA SER A 69 -6.41 21.63 20.99
C SER A 69 -5.84 21.08 19.69
N VAL A 70 -4.83 20.19 19.76
CA VAL A 70 -4.20 19.57 18.59
C VAL A 70 -4.63 18.11 18.50
N ASN A 71 -5.09 17.73 17.30
CA ASN A 71 -5.40 16.34 16.96
C ASN A 71 -4.29 15.76 16.09
N ILE A 72 -3.79 14.57 16.42
CA ILE A 72 -2.81 13.85 15.60
C ILE A 72 -3.39 12.51 15.19
N ILE A 73 -3.70 12.36 13.90
CA ILE A 73 -4.14 11.09 13.33
C ILE A 73 -2.92 10.30 12.85
N GLU A 74 -2.57 9.24 13.58
CA GLU A 74 -1.48 8.32 13.21
C GLU A 74 -2.04 7.12 12.44
N PHE A 75 -1.58 6.91 11.21
CA PHE A 75 -1.81 5.68 10.46
C PHE A 75 -0.60 4.75 10.64
N SER A 76 -0.82 3.62 11.30
CA SER A 76 0.23 2.64 11.60
C SER A 76 -0.18 1.23 11.18
N ASP A 77 0.75 0.48 10.62
CA ASP A 77 0.61 -0.95 10.32
C ASP A 77 1.57 -1.76 11.19
N PHE A 78 1.09 -2.86 11.77
CA PHE A 78 1.91 -3.78 12.58
C PHE A 78 3.03 -4.45 11.78
N GLN A 79 2.92 -4.54 10.46
CA GLN A 79 3.97 -5.09 9.60
C GLN A 79 5.02 -4.05 9.18
N CYS A 80 4.81 -2.76 9.48
CA CYS A 80 5.75 -1.70 9.11
C CYS A 80 6.85 -1.54 10.18
N PRO A 81 8.12 -1.85 9.88
CA PRO A 81 9.21 -1.75 10.86
C PRO A 81 9.46 -0.30 11.32
N TYR A 82 9.21 0.69 10.47
CA TYR A 82 9.40 2.11 10.82
C TYR A 82 8.30 2.64 11.76
N CYS A 83 7.07 2.13 11.64
CA CYS A 83 5.98 2.51 12.56
C CYS A 83 6.32 2.14 14.01
N SER A 84 6.98 1.00 14.23
CA SER A 84 7.43 0.59 15.57
C SER A 84 8.45 1.57 16.16
N VAL A 85 9.35 2.12 15.35
CA VAL A 85 10.34 3.11 15.80
C VAL A 85 9.67 4.46 16.08
N PHE A 86 8.77 4.89 15.20
CA PHE A 86 8.04 6.14 15.35
C PHE A 86 7.14 6.18 16.59
N HIS A 87 6.62 5.02 17.01
CA HIS A 87 5.77 4.91 18.19
C HIS A 87 6.41 5.53 19.46
N GLU A 88 7.72 5.37 19.63
CA GLU A 88 8.44 5.96 20.77
C GLU A 88 8.44 7.49 20.72
N THR A 89 8.56 8.08 19.54
CA THR A 89 8.42 9.54 19.36
C THR A 89 7.02 10.01 19.75
N MET A 90 5.98 9.30 19.32
CA MET A 90 4.59 9.64 19.69
C MET A 90 4.32 9.48 21.18
N LYS A 91 5.01 8.55 21.85
CA LYS A 91 4.97 8.43 23.31
C LYS A 91 5.60 9.65 23.98
N LEU A 92 6.80 10.06 23.54
CA LEU A 92 7.49 11.25 24.06
C LEU A 92 6.66 12.53 23.86
N VAL A 93 6.00 12.68 22.71
CA VAL A 93 5.11 13.83 22.45
C VAL A 93 3.98 13.88 23.47
N ARG A 94 3.32 12.75 23.74
CA ARG A 94 2.23 12.70 24.74
C ARG A 94 2.73 12.94 26.17
N GLU A 95 3.95 12.52 26.50
CA GLU A 95 4.55 12.76 27.81
C GLU A 95 4.93 14.23 28.02
N ASN A 96 5.50 14.89 27.00
CA ASN A 96 5.89 16.30 27.09
C ASN A 96 4.71 17.27 26.95
N TYR A 97 3.64 16.86 26.27
CA TYR A 97 2.46 17.70 25.99
C TYR A 97 1.15 17.04 26.45
N PRO A 98 0.99 16.68 27.73
CA PRO A 98 -0.09 15.82 28.21
C PRO A 98 -1.51 16.41 28.03
N ASN A 99 -1.62 17.73 27.93
CA ASN A 99 -2.90 18.44 27.80
C ASN A 99 -3.17 18.98 26.39
N ASP A 100 -2.18 18.97 25.51
CA ASP A 100 -2.22 19.72 24.25
C ASP A 100 -2.46 18.83 23.03
N VAL A 101 -2.20 17.52 23.14
CA VAL A 101 -2.35 16.54 22.05
C VAL A 101 -3.34 15.43 22.38
N LYS A 102 -4.07 14.97 21.35
CA LYS A 102 -4.94 13.79 21.37
C LYS A 102 -4.97 13.06 20.04
#